data_AF-A0A534QMC1-F1
#
_entry.id   AF-A0A534QMC1-F1
#
_cell.length_a   1.000
_cell.length_b   1.000
_cell.length_c   1.000
_cell.angle_alpha   90.00
_cell.angle_beta   90.00
_cell.angle_gamma   90.00
#
_symmetry.space_group_name_H-M   'P 1'
#
loop_
_entity.id
_entity.type
_entity.pdbx_description
1 polymer ?
#
loop_
_entity_poly.entity_id
_entity_poly.type
_entity_poly.pdbx_seq_one_letter_code
_entity_poly.pdbx_strand_id
1 'polypeptide(L)' 'MPRAARGPGASEQRSARSARVTTLEPGELSYRETGGAVQRIRIAGGFAEVRDDVMTVLADAGEDVAAY' A
#
# COMPACT_ATOMS: atom_id res chain seq x y z
N MET A 1 -34.85 -23.02 -30.71
CA MET A 1 -33.56 -22.30 -30.92
C MET A 1 -33.01 -21.91 -29.55
N PRO A 2 -31.87 -22.44 -29.07
CA PRO A 2 -31.32 -22.04 -27.78
C PRO A 2 -30.59 -20.69 -27.91
N ARG A 3 -30.79 -19.82 -26.92
CA ARG A 3 -30.25 -18.46 -26.84
C ARG A 3 -28.76 -18.52 -26.47
N ALA A 4 -27.91 -17.89 -27.28
CA ALA A 4 -26.47 -17.79 -27.03
C ALA A 4 -26.19 -17.21 -25.63
N ALA A 5 -25.39 -17.93 -24.83
CA ALA A 5 -24.83 -17.42 -23.59
C ALA A 5 -23.82 -16.32 -23.95
N ARG A 6 -24.13 -15.08 -23.56
CA ARG A 6 -23.22 -13.95 -23.66
C ARG A 6 -22.07 -14.22 -22.69
N GLY A 7 -20.89 -14.55 -23.23
CA GLY A 7 -19.66 -14.71 -22.44
C GLY A 7 -19.37 -13.45 -21.63
N PRO A 8 -18.48 -13.54 -20.63
CA PRO A 8 -18.14 -12.42 -19.76
C PRO A 8 -17.90 -11.16 -20.59
N GLY A 9 -18.65 -10.11 -20.27
CA GLY A 9 -18.54 -8.83 -20.95
C GLY A 9 -17.15 -8.25 -20.73
N ALA A 10 -16.72 -7.41 -21.67
CA ALA A 10 -15.52 -6.58 -21.57
C ALA A 10 -15.42 -5.72 -20.28
N SER A 11 -16.41 -5.78 -19.38
CA SER A 11 -16.40 -5.27 -18.00
C SER A 11 -15.52 -6.08 -17.03
N GLU A 12 -15.03 -7.28 -17.42
CA GLU A 12 -13.84 -7.90 -16.81
C GLU A 12 -12.54 -7.17 -17.24
N GLN A 13 -12.65 -5.88 -17.61
CA GLN A 13 -11.54 -4.94 -17.69
C GLN A 13 -10.82 -4.97 -16.36
N ARG A 14 -9.82 -5.85 -16.34
CA ARG A 14 -8.70 -5.99 -15.44
C ARG A 14 -8.31 -4.60 -14.92
N SER A 15 -8.92 -4.19 -13.83
CA SER A 15 -8.26 -3.28 -12.90
C SER A 15 -7.12 -4.09 -12.31
N ALA A 16 -6.06 -4.30 -13.08
CA ALA A 16 -4.79 -4.70 -12.53
C ALA A 16 -4.37 -3.49 -11.71
N ARG A 17 -4.70 -3.50 -10.41
CA ARG A 17 -4.19 -2.53 -9.44
C ARG A 17 -2.69 -2.50 -9.61
N SER A 18 -2.22 -1.49 -10.33
CA SER A 18 -0.84 -1.44 -10.75
C SER A 18 -0.01 -1.21 -9.51
N ALA A 19 0.89 -2.15 -9.23
CA ALA A 19 1.83 -2.02 -8.13
C ALA A 19 2.63 -0.71 -8.30
N ARG A 20 2.74 0.06 -7.22
CA ARG A 20 3.53 1.29 -7.21
C ARG A 20 4.67 1.14 -6.22
N VAL A 21 5.88 1.46 -6.66
CA VAL A 21 7.08 1.48 -5.81
C VAL A 21 7.70 2.87 -5.87
N THR A 22 8.15 3.39 -4.74
CA THR A 22 8.87 4.66 -4.63
C THR A 22 10.00 4.55 -3.61
N THR A 23 11.06 5.34 -3.81
CA THR A 23 12.10 5.56 -2.80
C THR A 23 11.56 6.43 -1.67
N LEU A 24 12.08 6.24 -0.46
CA LEU A 24 11.82 7.04 0.72
C LEU A 24 13.11 7.73 1.17
N GLU A 25 12.99 9.01 1.49
CA GLU A 25 14.05 9.75 2.15
C GLU A 25 14.04 9.49 3.66
N PRO A 26 15.18 9.70 4.37
CA PRO A 26 15.21 9.67 5.82
C PRO A 26 14.21 10.67 6.43
N GLY A 27 13.45 10.26 7.44
CA GLY A 27 12.42 11.10 8.04
C GLY A 27 11.45 10.38 8.96
N GLU A 28 10.34 11.02 9.29
CA GLU A 28 9.27 10.44 10.10
C GLU A 28 8.15 9.89 9.21
N LEU A 29 7.86 8.59 9.38
CA LEU A 29 6.72 7.91 8.80
C LEU A 29 5.59 7.86 9.82
N SER A 30 4.45 8.49 9.50
CA SER A 30 3.23 8.37 10.30
C SER A 30 2.26 7.37 9.67
N TYR A 31 1.68 6.48 10.46
CA TYR A 31 0.60 5.60 10.02
C TYR A 31 -0.53 5.59 11.04
N ARG A 32 -1.72 5.17 10.59
CA ARG A 32 -2.91 5.09 11.43
C ARG A 32 -3.27 3.64 11.66
N GLU A 33 -3.40 3.27 12.92
CA GLU A 33 -3.84 1.93 13.32
C GLU A 33 -5.36 1.78 13.15
N THR A 34 -5.79 0.52 13.06
CA THR A 34 -7.20 0.16 13.13
C THR A 34 -7.73 0.53 14.53
N GLY A 35 -8.40 1.68 14.62
CA GLY A 35 -8.78 2.31 15.89
C GLY A 35 -8.56 3.83 15.90
N GLY A 36 -7.83 4.36 14.91
CA GLY A 36 -7.66 5.80 14.71
C GLY A 36 -6.43 6.40 15.38
N ALA A 37 -5.75 5.65 16.24
CA ALA A 37 -4.47 6.04 16.81
C ALA A 37 -3.44 6.27 15.70
N VAL A 38 -2.70 7.38 15.78
CA VAL A 38 -1.62 7.70 14.86
C VAL A 38 -0.31 7.33 15.52
N GLN A 39 0.45 6.47 14.87
CA GLN A 39 1.78 6.06 15.27
C GLN A 39 2.82 6.72 14.37
N ARG A 40 4.04 6.84 14.88
CA ARG A 40 5.16 7.51 14.22
C ARG A 40 6.44 6.69 14.38
N ILE A 41 7.15 6.51 13.27
CA ILE A 41 8.43 5.80 13.22
C ILE A 41 9.42 6.71 12.51
N ARG A 42 10.62 6.89 13.06
CA ARG A 42 11.75 7.50 12.33
C ARG A 42 12.40 6.43 11.46
N ILE A 43 12.57 6.71 10.17
CA ILE A 43 13.20 5.81 9.20
C ILE A 43 14.45 6.45 8.59
N ALA A 44 15.45 5.63 8.28
CA ALA A 44 16.70 6.06 7.62
C ALA A 44 16.57 6.16 6.07
N GLY A 45 15.36 6.10 5.54
CA GLY A 45 15.07 5.94 4.11
C GLY A 45 14.72 4.50 3.74
N GLY A 46 14.61 4.22 2.44
CA GLY A 46 14.31 2.89 1.91
C GLY A 46 13.32 2.92 0.75
N PHE A 47 12.38 1.98 0.72
CA PHE A 47 11.34 1.90 -0.32
C PHE A 47 9.94 1.71 0.28
N ALA A 48 8.95 2.28 -0.38
CA ALA A 48 7.54 1.96 -0.15
C ALA A 48 6.95 1.28 -1.39
N GLU A 49 6.31 0.14 -1.17
CA GLU A 49 5.55 -0.60 -2.16
C GLU A 49 4.08 -0.60 -1.78
N VAL A 50 3.20 -0.36 -2.77
CA VAL A 50 1.76 -0.50 -2.62
C VAL A 50 1.25 -1.54 -3.60
N ARG A 51 0.64 -2.61 -3.07
CA ARG A 51 0.03 -3.71 -3.82
C ARG A 51 -1.22 -4.20 -3.12
N ASP A 52 -2.29 -4.43 -3.86
CA ASP A 52 -3.54 -5.04 -3.34
C ASP A 52 -4.08 -4.39 -2.05
N ASP A 53 -4.10 -3.04 -2.00
CA ASP A 53 -4.45 -2.22 -0.82
C ASP A 53 -3.52 -2.35 0.39
N VAL A 54 -2.41 -3.06 0.26
CA VAL A 54 -1.37 -3.18 1.28
C VAL A 54 -0.20 -2.29 0.91
N MET A 55 0.24 -1.46 1.86
CA MET A 55 1.52 -0.77 1.77
C MET A 55 2.56 -1.51 2.60
N THR A 56 3.68 -1.88 1.97
CA THR A 56 4.85 -2.44 2.65
C THR A 56 5.98 -1.43 2.59
N VAL A 57 6.58 -1.13 3.74
CA VAL A 57 7.75 -0.26 3.85
C VAL A 57 8.96 -1.13 4.14
N LEU A 58 9.94 -1.07 3.24
CA LEU A 58 11.24 -1.72 3.35
C LEU A 58 12.25 -0.63 3.71
N ALA A 59 12.34 -0.33 5.00
CA ALA A 59 13.25 0.69 5.52
C ALA A 59 14.64 0.10 5.80
N ASP A 60 15.69 0.89 5.57
CA ASP A 60 17.07 0.48 5.90
C ASP A 60 17.26 0.36 7.43
N ALA A 61 16.60 1.24 8.19
CA ALA A 61 16.46 1.18 9.64
C ALA A 61 15.18 1.92 10.07
N GLY A 62 14.61 1.55 11.22
CA GLY A 62 13.43 2.18 11.79
C GLY A 62 13.44 2.15 13.32
N GLU A 63 13.05 3.26 13.95
CA GLU A 63 12.90 3.38 15.40
C GLU A 63 11.55 4.02 15.76
N ASP A 64 10.90 3.52 16.81
CA ASP A 64 9.65 4.10 17.30
C ASP A 64 9.90 5.49 17.87
N VAL A 65 9.02 6.43 17.51
CA VAL A 65 9.02 7.75 18.14
C VAL A 65 8.20 7.67 19.40
N ALA A 66 8.87 7.63 20.56
CA ALA A 66 8.20 7.66 21.86
C ALA A 66 7.22 8.85 21.93
N ALA A 67 5.99 8.59 22.37
CA ALA A 67 5.05 9.65 22.68
C ALA A 67 5.56 10.41 23.92
N TYR A 68 5.85 11.71 23.75
CA TYR A 68 6.18 12.62 24.86
C TYR A 68 4.93 13.10 25.58
#